data_AF-T1EPQ8-F1
#
_entry.id   AF-T1EPQ8-F1
#
_cell.length_a   1.000
_cell.length_b   1.000
_cell.length_c   1.000
_cell.angle_alpha   90.00
_cell.angle_beta   90.00
_cell.angle_gamma   90.00
#
_symmetry.space_group_name_H-M   'P 1'
#
loop_
_entity.id
_entity.type
_entity.pdbx_description
1 polymer ?
#
loop_
_entity_poly.entity_id
_entity_poly.type
_entity_poly.pdbx_seq_one_letter_code
_entity_poly.pdbx_strand_id
1 'polypeptide(L)'
;MAEPIRKNPPITLTPEQNSVYEAVIQGHNIFFTGSAGTGKSLILSKIIGVLPPDNTFITASTGLAACNIKGTTIHSFAGMGLGESSLEECVKLASRPAYRTQWRQCKHLIIDEISILSSAWKRCFTKCIVLKEVHRQADQHFINILNEIRTGRMNDSETKKRKLILVGSATVQLKIASQ
;
A
#
# COMPACT_ATOMS: atom_id res chain seq x y z
N MET A 1 -24.54 -29.41 18.33
CA MET A 1 -23.78 -29.70 17.09
C MET A 1 -23.53 -28.37 16.41
N ALA A 2 -22.26 -27.95 16.28
CA ALA A 2 -21.92 -26.66 15.67
C ALA A 2 -21.94 -26.80 14.14
N GLU A 3 -22.57 -25.85 13.44
CA GLU A 3 -22.55 -25.81 11.98
C GLU A 3 -21.10 -25.64 11.46
N PRO A 4 -20.73 -26.34 10.38
CA PRO A 4 -19.41 -26.16 9.78
C PRO A 4 -19.26 -24.74 9.24
N ILE A 5 -18.19 -24.06 9.67
CA ILE A 5 -17.78 -22.74 9.18
C ILE A 5 -17.74 -22.80 7.65
N ARG A 6 -18.60 -22.02 6.97
CA ARG A 6 -18.65 -21.94 5.51
C ARG A 6 -17.23 -21.63 5.00
N LYS A 7 -16.62 -22.56 4.28
CA LYS A 7 -15.38 -22.30 3.54
C LYS A 7 -15.70 -21.18 2.55
N ASN A 8 -15.13 -19.99 2.76
CA ASN A 8 -15.25 -18.91 1.79
C ASN A 8 -14.79 -19.43 0.42
N PRO A 9 -15.52 -19.12 -0.67
CA PRO A 9 -15.12 -19.55 -2.00
C PRO A 9 -13.70 -19.05 -2.31
N PRO A 10 -12.92 -19.81 -3.10
CA PRO A 10 -11.58 -19.40 -3.48
C PRO A 10 -11.65 -18.03 -4.15
N ILE A 11 -10.93 -17.06 -3.59
CA ILE A 11 -10.93 -15.68 -4.07
C ILE A 11 -10.16 -15.65 -5.40
N THR A 12 -10.90 -15.49 -6.51
CA THR A 12 -10.32 -15.30 -7.84
C THR A 12 -9.72 -13.91 -7.94
N LEU A 13 -8.43 -13.84 -8.26
CA LEU A 13 -7.72 -12.58 -8.48
C LEU A 13 -8.05 -12.00 -9.87
N THR A 14 -8.15 -10.67 -9.96
CA THR A 14 -8.27 -9.98 -11.26
C THR A 14 -6.97 -10.11 -12.06
N PRO A 15 -6.97 -9.87 -13.39
CA PRO A 15 -5.76 -9.88 -14.21
C PRO A 15 -4.66 -8.95 -13.68
N GLU A 16 -5.00 -7.77 -13.17
CA GLU A 16 -4.04 -6.83 -12.60
C GLU A 16 -3.49 -7.32 -11.26
N GLN A 17 -4.34 -7.90 -10.40
CA GLN A 17 -3.89 -8.50 -9.13
C GLN A 17 -2.96 -9.69 -9.37
N ASN A 18 -3.26 -10.53 -10.37
CA ASN A 18 -2.36 -11.59 -10.80
C ASN A 18 -1.04 -11.03 -11.33
N SER A 19 -1.07 -9.94 -12.10
CA SER A 19 0.15 -9.29 -12.60
C SER A 19 1.05 -8.79 -11.47
N VAL A 20 0.45 -8.25 -10.38
CA VAL A 20 1.17 -7.89 -9.16
C VAL A 20 1.81 -9.13 -8.53
N TYR A 21 1.03 -10.19 -8.33
CA TYR A 21 1.49 -11.44 -7.72
C TYR A 21 2.67 -12.04 -8.48
N GLU A 22 2.53 -12.24 -9.79
CA GLU A 22 3.58 -12.82 -10.64
C GLU A 22 4.86 -11.99 -10.65
N ALA A 23 4.74 -10.66 -10.69
CA ALA A 23 5.90 -9.79 -10.65
C ALA A 23 6.70 -9.94 -9.34
N VAL A 24 6.02 -10.09 -8.19
CA VAL A 24 6.67 -10.34 -6.90
C VAL A 24 7.38 -11.69 -6.89
N ILE A 25 6.71 -12.75 -7.34
CA ILE A 25 7.30 -14.10 -7.39
C ILE A 25 8.54 -14.14 -8.29
N GLN A 26 8.54 -13.37 -9.38
CA GLN A 26 9.68 -13.21 -10.28
C GLN A 26 10.81 -12.33 -9.69
N GLY A 27 10.66 -11.80 -8.47
CA GLY A 27 11.69 -10.99 -7.81
C GLY A 27 11.79 -9.54 -8.30
N HIS A 28 10.74 -9.01 -8.94
CA HIS A 28 10.72 -7.61 -9.35
C HIS A 28 10.48 -6.67 -8.16
N ASN A 29 11.17 -5.53 -8.15
CA ASN A 29 10.78 -4.41 -7.30
C ASN A 29 9.55 -3.76 -7.90
N ILE A 30 8.42 -3.83 -7.21
CA ILE A 30 7.14 -3.34 -7.71
C ILE A 30 6.57 -2.22 -6.86
N PHE A 31 5.85 -1.32 -7.53
CA PHE A 31 4.87 -0.45 -6.92
C PHE A 31 3.50 -0.80 -7.49
N PHE A 32 2.48 -0.92 -6.65
CA PHE A 32 1.11 -1.05 -7.13
C PHE A 32 0.17 -0.11 -6.39
N THR A 33 -0.83 0.37 -7.11
CA THR A 33 -1.82 1.33 -6.59
C THR A 33 -3.20 1.04 -7.16
N GLY A 34 -4.21 1.74 -6.67
CA GLY A 34 -5.59 1.58 -7.11
C GLY A 34 -6.53 2.37 -6.20
N SER A 35 -7.72 2.70 -6.70
CA SER A 35 -8.77 3.38 -5.92
C SER A 35 -9.18 2.57 -4.67
N ALA A 36 -9.92 3.20 -3.76
CA ALA A 36 -10.53 2.48 -2.65
C ALA A 36 -11.40 1.33 -3.18
N GLY A 37 -11.36 0.17 -2.53
CA GLY A 37 -12.16 -0.98 -2.93
C GLY A 37 -11.59 -1.85 -4.05
N THR A 38 -10.40 -1.56 -4.57
CA THR A 38 -9.72 -2.34 -5.64
C THR A 38 -8.99 -3.61 -5.18
N GLY A 39 -9.10 -3.96 -3.89
CA GLY A 39 -8.49 -5.18 -3.35
C GLY A 39 -6.98 -5.09 -3.05
N LYS A 40 -6.40 -3.90 -2.87
CA LYS A 40 -4.98 -3.73 -2.48
C LYS A 40 -4.58 -4.58 -1.26
N SER A 41 -5.33 -4.50 -0.16
CA SER A 41 -5.04 -5.26 1.05
C SER A 41 -5.21 -6.77 0.87
N LEU A 42 -6.11 -7.19 -0.03
CA LEU A 42 -6.31 -8.60 -0.37
C LEU A 42 -5.05 -9.15 -1.06
N ILE A 43 -4.58 -8.48 -2.12
CA ILE A 43 -3.38 -8.93 -2.86
C ILE A 43 -2.14 -8.86 -1.98
N LEU A 44 -2.02 -7.82 -1.13
CA LEU A 44 -0.95 -7.68 -0.16
C LEU A 44 -0.91 -8.86 0.83
N SER A 45 -2.07 -9.26 1.36
CA SER A 45 -2.17 -10.39 2.30
C SER A 45 -1.74 -11.71 1.64
N LYS A 46 -2.06 -11.88 0.35
CA LYS A 46 -1.64 -13.06 -0.42
C LYS A 46 -0.13 -13.07 -0.68
N ILE A 47 0.46 -11.91 -1.01
CA ILE A 47 1.91 -11.76 -1.15
C ILE A 47 2.64 -12.09 0.16
N ILE A 48 2.17 -11.54 1.28
CA ILE A 48 2.72 -11.83 2.61
C ILE A 48 2.68 -13.33 2.91
N GLY A 49 1.61 -14.02 2.51
CA GLY A 49 1.44 -15.45 2.76
C GLY A 49 2.35 -16.36 1.93
N VAL A 50 2.99 -15.88 0.87
CA VAL A 50 3.85 -16.69 -0.02
C VAL A 50 5.33 -16.34 0.08
N LEU A 51 5.66 -15.15 0.61
CA LEU A 51 7.05 -14.76 0.81
C LEU A 51 7.65 -15.44 2.07
N PRO A 52 8.96 -15.77 2.07
CA PRO A 52 9.59 -16.40 3.23
C PRO A 52 9.55 -15.48 4.46
N PRO A 53 9.01 -15.93 5.61
CA PRO A 53 8.78 -15.07 6.76
C PRO A 53 10.09 -14.57 7.39
N ASP A 54 11.16 -15.37 7.39
CA ASP A 54 12.41 -15.07 8.10
C ASP A 54 13.18 -13.85 7.56
N ASN A 55 12.89 -13.44 6.33
CA ASN A 55 13.57 -12.32 5.66
C ASN A 55 12.59 -11.34 5.01
N THR A 56 11.30 -11.45 5.33
CA THR A 56 10.24 -10.56 4.86
C THR A 56 9.81 -9.62 5.98
N PHE A 57 9.98 -8.33 5.75
CA PHE A 57 9.61 -7.29 6.70
C PHE A 57 8.40 -6.52 6.18
N ILE A 58 7.33 -6.56 6.98
CA ILE A 58 6.05 -5.93 6.67
C ILE A 58 6.01 -4.59 7.39
N THR A 59 5.88 -3.50 6.63
CA THR A 59 5.89 -2.15 7.17
C THR A 59 4.80 -1.26 6.60
N ALA A 60 4.49 -0.17 7.29
CA ALA A 60 3.64 0.91 6.78
C ALA A 60 4.13 2.29 7.20
N SER A 61 3.56 3.33 6.61
CA SER A 61 3.88 4.73 6.93
C SER A 61 3.40 5.18 8.33
N THR A 62 2.31 4.60 8.83
CA THR A 62 1.70 4.95 10.13
C THR A 62 1.48 3.72 11.01
N GLY A 63 1.38 3.93 12.33
CA GLY A 63 1.17 2.84 13.30
C GLY A 63 -0.14 2.07 13.06
N LEU A 64 -1.24 2.78 12.76
CA LEU A 64 -2.54 2.14 12.50
C LEU A 64 -2.50 1.29 11.22
N ALA A 65 -1.88 1.79 10.15
CA ALA A 65 -1.69 1.02 8.92
C ALA A 65 -0.82 -0.21 9.16
N ALA A 66 0.27 -0.06 9.93
CA ALA A 66 1.14 -1.17 10.29
C ALA A 66 0.39 -2.28 11.07
N CYS A 67 -0.44 -1.89 12.04
CA CYS A 67 -1.27 -2.85 12.78
C CYS A 67 -2.21 -3.65 11.86
N ASN A 68 -2.82 -3.00 10.86
CA ASN A 68 -3.76 -3.67 9.94
C ASN A 68 -3.12 -4.78 9.11
N ILE A 69 -1.83 -4.64 8.80
CA ILE A 69 -1.05 -5.63 8.05
C ILE A 69 -0.15 -6.50 8.94
N LYS A 70 -0.32 -6.41 10.28
CA LYS A 70 0.50 -7.12 11.28
C LYS A 70 1.99 -6.85 11.15
N GLY A 71 2.34 -5.62 10.75
CA GLY A 71 3.70 -5.15 10.56
C GLY A 71 4.12 -4.12 11.61
N THR A 72 5.20 -3.41 11.30
CA THR A 72 5.70 -2.26 12.07
C THR A 72 5.72 -1.00 11.21
N THR A 73 6.04 0.17 11.78
CA THR A 73 6.24 1.36 10.94
C THR A 73 7.58 1.27 10.22
N ILE A 74 7.70 1.90 9.05
CA ILE A 74 8.98 1.97 8.33
C ILE A 74 10.07 2.64 9.17
N HIS A 75 9.72 3.61 10.02
CA HIS A 75 10.63 4.28 10.94
C HIS A 75 11.18 3.33 12.00
N SER A 76 10.30 2.54 12.62
CA SER A 76 10.66 1.52 13.61
C SER A 76 11.52 0.41 12.99
N PHE A 77 11.19 -0.02 11.77
CA PHE A 77 12.03 -0.96 11.02
C PHE A 77 13.41 -0.37 10.70
N ALA A 78 13.46 0.85 10.16
CA ALA A 78 14.70 1.46 9.71
C ALA A 78 15.65 1.82 10.87
N GLY A 79 15.10 2.00 12.08
CA GLY A 79 15.87 2.41 13.26
C GLY A 79 16.29 3.88 13.21
N MET A 80 15.58 4.72 12.44
CA MET A 80 15.97 6.12 12.19
C MET A 80 15.34 7.12 13.18
N GLY A 81 14.63 6.65 14.21
CA GLY A 81 13.84 7.53 15.08
C GLY A 81 12.66 8.17 14.34
N LEU A 82 12.34 9.41 14.66
CA LEU A 82 11.23 10.15 14.01
C LEU A 82 11.57 10.61 12.58
N GLY A 83 12.83 10.50 12.14
CA GLY A 83 13.26 10.92 10.80
C GLY A 83 13.32 12.44 10.60
N GLU A 84 13.23 13.22 11.67
CA GLU A 84 13.33 14.69 11.66
C GLU A 84 14.79 15.19 11.73
N SER A 85 15.72 14.26 11.99
CA SER A 85 17.15 14.50 12.12
C SER A 85 17.85 14.68 10.77
N SER A 86 19.11 15.13 10.79
CA SER A 86 19.95 15.14 9.59
C SER A 86 20.14 13.73 9.03
N LEU A 87 20.45 13.64 7.72
CA LEU A 87 20.71 12.35 7.07
C LEU A 87 21.83 11.56 7.77
N GLU A 88 22.88 12.25 8.20
CA GLU A 88 24.01 11.64 8.92
C GLU A 88 23.58 11.01 10.24
N GLU A 89 22.71 11.68 10.99
CA GLU A 89 22.18 11.17 12.26
C GLU A 89 21.24 9.98 12.03
N CYS A 90 20.35 10.05 11.04
CA CYS A 90 19.51 8.93 10.64
C CYS A 90 20.34 7.69 10.28
N VAL A 91 21.41 7.86 9.50
CA VAL A 91 22.34 6.79 9.13
C VAL A 91 23.05 6.23 10.36
N LYS A 92 23.50 7.09 11.28
CA LYS A 92 24.14 6.68 12.54
C LYS A 92 23.19 5.82 13.40
N LEU A 93 21.92 6.22 13.52
CA LEU A 93 20.91 5.47 14.26
C LEU A 93 20.60 4.12 13.61
N ALA A 94 20.40 4.09 12.29
CA ALA A 94 20.17 2.87 11.51
C ALA A 94 21.38 1.92 11.53
N SER A 95 22.58 2.42 11.78
CA SER A 95 23.83 1.63 11.84
C SER A 95 24.03 0.88 13.15
N ARG A 96 23.18 1.10 14.17
CA ARG A 96 23.26 0.38 15.45
C ARG A 96 23.12 -1.14 15.23
N PRO A 97 23.80 -2.00 16.01
CA PRO A 97 23.94 -3.43 15.72
C PRO A 97 22.64 -4.18 15.44
N ALA A 98 21.58 -3.89 16.19
CA ALA A 98 20.27 -4.53 16.03
C ALA A 98 19.65 -4.20 14.65
N TYR A 99 19.55 -2.91 14.31
CA TYR A 99 18.98 -2.47 13.03
C TYR A 99 19.87 -2.84 11.85
N ARG A 100 21.19 -2.78 11.99
CA ARG A 100 22.12 -3.23 10.95
C ARG A 100 21.94 -4.70 10.61
N THR A 101 21.74 -5.55 11.62
CA THR A 101 21.47 -6.98 11.43
C THR A 101 20.14 -7.18 10.70
N GLN A 102 19.11 -6.46 11.13
CA GLN A 102 17.80 -6.48 10.49
C GLN A 102 17.86 -6.08 9.01
N TRP A 103 18.52 -4.96 8.68
CA TRP A 103 18.73 -4.51 7.31
C TRP A 103 19.48 -5.54 6.46
N ARG A 104 20.47 -6.24 7.03
CA ARG A 104 21.22 -7.30 6.34
C ARG A 104 20.40 -8.56 6.09
N GLN A 105 19.45 -8.87 6.97
CA GLN A 105 18.58 -10.03 6.84
C GLN A 105 17.39 -9.78 5.91
N CYS A 106 16.98 -8.52 5.75
CA CYS A 106 15.85 -8.12 4.91
C CYS A 106 16.12 -8.43 3.43
N LYS A 107 15.37 -9.38 2.88
CA LYS A 107 15.32 -9.67 1.44
C LYS A 107 14.08 -9.12 0.78
N HIS A 108 12.98 -9.04 1.54
CA HIS A 108 11.72 -8.48 1.08
C HIS A 108 11.28 -7.39 2.06
N LEU A 109 11.10 -6.16 1.57
CA LEU A 109 10.56 -5.05 2.33
C LEU A 109 9.22 -4.64 1.72
N ILE A 110 8.15 -4.82 2.48
CA ILE A 110 6.80 -4.40 2.11
C ILE A 110 6.48 -3.09 2.81
N ILE A 111 5.95 -2.11 2.08
CA ILE A 111 5.57 -0.80 2.62
C ILE A 111 4.14 -0.47 2.17
N ASP A 112 3.17 -0.59 3.08
CA ASP A 112 1.79 -0.16 2.85
C ASP A 112 1.58 1.33 3.16
N GLU A 113 0.52 1.91 2.61
CA GLU A 113 0.14 3.31 2.77
C GLU A 113 1.29 4.29 2.44
N ILE A 114 2.04 3.99 1.37
CA ILE A 114 3.03 4.92 0.83
C ILE A 114 2.30 6.06 0.11
N SER A 115 2.31 7.24 0.72
CA SER A 115 1.55 8.38 0.24
C SER A 115 2.28 9.18 -0.84
N ILE A 116 3.61 9.31 -0.74
CA ILE A 116 4.40 10.16 -1.64
C ILE A 116 5.52 9.35 -2.28
N LEU A 117 5.42 9.11 -3.59
CA LEU A 117 6.55 8.64 -4.37
C LEU A 117 7.44 9.82 -4.77
N SER A 118 8.46 10.08 -3.97
CA SER A 118 9.57 10.94 -4.39
C SER A 118 10.25 10.38 -5.65
N SER A 119 11.01 11.23 -6.35
CA SER A 119 11.82 10.81 -7.51
C SER A 119 12.80 9.69 -7.17
N ALA A 120 13.26 9.62 -5.91
CA ALA A 120 14.10 8.54 -5.43
C ALA A 120 13.38 7.18 -5.48
N TRP A 121 12.13 7.12 -5.01
CA TRP A 121 11.34 5.88 -5.05
C TRP A 121 11.07 5.40 -6.47
N LYS A 122 10.83 6.31 -7.41
CA LYS A 122 10.59 5.96 -8.81
C LYS A 122 11.76 5.19 -9.43
N ARG A 123 13.00 5.44 -8.98
CA ARG A 123 14.20 4.73 -9.46
C ARG A 123 14.32 3.31 -8.92
N CYS A 124 13.64 2.99 -7.83
CA CYS A 124 13.71 1.68 -7.18
C CYS A 124 12.78 0.65 -7.81
N PHE A 125 11.69 1.09 -8.45
CA PHE A 125 10.66 0.21 -8.99
C PHE A 125 10.91 -0.15 -10.46
N THR A 126 10.90 -1.44 -10.74
CA THR A 126 10.98 -1.99 -12.10
C THR A 126 9.61 -2.09 -12.77
N LYS A 127 8.54 -2.26 -11.99
CA LYS A 127 7.17 -2.32 -12.49
C LYS A 127 6.24 -1.45 -11.63
N CYS A 128 5.34 -0.73 -12.30
CA CYS A 128 4.26 0.03 -11.68
C CYS A 128 2.93 -0.52 -12.21
N ILE A 129 2.07 -1.03 -11.32
CA ILE A 129 0.80 -1.68 -11.70
C ILE A 129 -0.38 -0.94 -11.05
N VAL A 130 -1.42 -0.65 -11.84
CA VAL A 130 -2.63 0.03 -11.35
C VAL A 130 -3.81 -0.94 -11.36
N LEU A 131 -4.39 -1.21 -10.20
CA LEU A 131 -5.62 -1.97 -10.03
C LEU A 131 -6.81 -1.10 -10.42
N LYS A 132 -7.63 -1.57 -11.37
CA LYS A 132 -8.71 -0.79 -11.99
C LYS A 132 -10.08 -1.18 -11.48
N GLU A 133 -10.31 -2.46 -11.19
CA GLU A 133 -11.61 -2.98 -10.81
C GLU A 133 -11.93 -2.69 -9.33
N VAL A 134 -13.08 -2.06 -9.07
CA VAL A 134 -13.57 -1.76 -7.71
C VAL A 134 -14.60 -2.82 -7.32
N HIS A 135 -14.36 -3.53 -6.21
CA HIS A 135 -15.21 -4.63 -5.76
C HIS A 135 -16.00 -4.34 -4.48
N ARG A 136 -15.56 -3.38 -3.65
CA ARG A 136 -16.18 -3.08 -2.35
C ARG A 136 -17.49 -2.27 -2.49
N GLN A 137 -17.73 -1.64 -3.64
CA GLN A 137 -18.87 -0.76 -3.90
C GLN A 137 -19.50 -1.17 -5.22
N ALA A 138 -20.82 -1.39 -5.24
CA ALA A 138 -21.56 -1.78 -6.45
C ALA A 138 -22.15 -0.56 -7.21
N ASP A 139 -22.35 0.55 -6.53
CA ASP A 139 -22.97 1.75 -7.09
C ASP A 139 -21.95 2.56 -7.90
N GLN A 140 -22.11 2.57 -9.23
CA GLN A 140 -21.24 3.29 -10.16
C GLN A 140 -21.26 4.81 -9.93
N HIS A 141 -22.40 5.38 -9.53
CA HIS A 141 -22.50 6.80 -9.24
C HIS A 141 -21.70 7.15 -7.98
N PHE A 142 -21.77 6.30 -6.94
CA PHE A 142 -20.95 6.47 -5.73
C PHE A 142 -19.45 6.30 -6.01
N ILE A 143 -19.06 5.32 -6.84
CA ILE A 143 -17.67 5.14 -7.27
C ILE A 143 -17.15 6.39 -7.99
N ASN A 144 -17.95 6.98 -8.89
CA ASN A 144 -17.57 8.18 -9.62
C ASN A 144 -17.36 9.36 -8.67
N ILE A 145 -18.28 9.58 -7.71
CA ILE A 145 -18.14 10.61 -6.67
C ILE A 145 -16.84 10.42 -5.87
N LEU A 146 -16.55 9.20 -5.41
CA LEU A 146 -15.32 8.93 -4.66
C LEU A 146 -14.05 9.20 -5.49
N ASN A 147 -14.09 8.90 -6.79
CA ASN A 147 -12.99 9.21 -7.70
C ASN A 147 -12.85 10.71 -7.99
N GLU A 148 -13.96 11.44 -8.15
CA GLU A 148 -13.96 12.90 -8.31
C GLU A 148 -13.39 13.61 -7.08
N ILE A 149 -13.82 13.21 -5.88
CA ILE A 149 -13.25 13.68 -4.60
C ILE A 149 -11.74 13.43 -4.57
N ARG A 150 -11.32 12.20 -4.89
CA ARG A 150 -9.90 11.79 -4.86
C ARG A 150 -9.03 12.53 -5.87
N THR A 151 -9.57 12.85 -7.04
CA THR A 151 -8.86 13.55 -8.12
C THR A 151 -8.91 15.08 -7.94
N GLY A 152 -9.70 15.59 -7.00
CA GLY A 152 -9.94 17.02 -6.79
C GLY A 152 -10.80 17.67 -7.88
N ARG A 153 -11.54 16.88 -8.68
CA ARG A 153 -12.40 17.36 -9.77
C ARG A 153 -13.87 17.09 -9.45
N MET A 154 -14.41 17.78 -8.45
CA MET A 154 -15.84 17.70 -8.14
C MET A 154 -16.62 18.70 -8.98
N ASN A 155 -17.71 18.25 -9.60
CA ASN A 155 -18.63 19.13 -10.33
C ASN A 155 -19.69 19.70 -9.36
N ASP A 156 -19.93 21.03 -9.41
CA ASP A 156 -20.78 21.78 -8.46
C ASP A 156 -22.24 21.29 -8.35
N SER A 157 -22.76 20.57 -9.35
CA SER A 157 -24.14 20.09 -9.39
C SER A 157 -24.44 18.96 -8.40
N GLU A 158 -23.42 18.21 -7.96
CA GLU A 158 -23.56 17.05 -7.08
C GLU A 158 -23.28 17.39 -5.60
N THR A 159 -22.36 18.33 -5.35
CA THR A 159 -21.95 18.76 -4.01
C THR A 159 -23.07 19.46 -3.24
N LYS A 160 -23.98 20.16 -3.93
CA LYS A 160 -25.08 20.93 -3.31
C LYS A 160 -26.23 20.07 -2.77
N LYS A 161 -26.32 18.79 -3.13
CA LYS A 161 -27.47 17.92 -2.77
C LYS A 161 -27.29 17.16 -1.45
N ARG A 162 -26.09 17.12 -0.86
CA ARG A 162 -25.82 16.31 0.35
C ARG A 162 -24.85 17.02 1.30
N LYS A 163 -25.17 17.08 2.60
CA LYS A 163 -24.20 17.43 3.66
C LYS A 163 -23.21 16.28 3.80
N LEU A 164 -22.06 16.37 3.14
CA LEU A 164 -21.01 15.36 3.21
C LEU A 164 -19.88 15.87 4.10
N ILE A 165 -19.67 15.25 5.26
CA ILE A 165 -18.48 15.47 6.09
C ILE A 165 -17.44 14.43 5.66
N LEU A 166 -16.40 14.89 4.97
CA LEU A 166 -15.31 14.04 4.50
C LEU A 166 -14.11 14.16 5.45
N VAL A 167 -13.61 13.01 5.91
CA VAL A 167 -12.34 12.91 6.64
C VAL A 167 -11.41 12.06 5.77
N GLY A 168 -10.31 12.64 5.27
CA GLY A 168 -9.38 11.94 4.39
C GLY A 168 -7.95 12.41 4.60
N SER A 169 -7.01 11.47 4.51
CA SER A 169 -5.59 11.81 4.35
C SER A 169 -5.40 12.31 2.92
N ALA A 170 -5.18 13.62 2.75
CA ALA A 170 -4.94 14.24 1.46
C ALA A 170 -3.64 13.68 0.87
N THR A 171 -3.74 12.64 0.05
CA THR A 171 -2.62 12.11 -0.70
C THR A 171 -2.89 12.24 -2.19
N VAL A 172 -2.20 13.23 -2.76
CA VAL A 172 -2.12 13.61 -4.17
C VAL A 172 -1.85 12.38 -5.05
N GLN A 173 -2.73 12.14 -6.02
CA GLN A 173 -2.47 11.18 -7.09
C GLN A 173 -1.25 11.60 -7.92
N LEU A 174 -0.34 10.67 -8.09
CA LEU A 174 0.72 10.73 -9.09
C LEU A 174 0.13 10.89 -10.51
N LYS A 175 0.57 11.94 -11.21
CA LYS A 175 0.70 11.92 -12.68
C LYS A 175 1.72 10.82 -13.04
N ILE A 176 1.25 9.58 -13.21
CA ILE A 176 1.94 8.54 -13.98
C ILE A 176 1.10 8.34 -15.24
N ALA A 177 1.12 9.35 -16.11
CA ALA A 177 0.61 9.33 -17.48
C ALA A 177 0.91 10.69 -18.14
N SER A 178 2.20 11.05 -18.26
CA SER A 178 2.65 12.08 -19.21
C SER A 178 4.17 12.12 -19.23
N GLN A 179 4.73 11.22 -20.05
CA GLN A 179 5.98 11.27 -20.84
C GLN A 179 6.58 9.87 -20.94
#